data_AF-A0A9E1Q458-F1
#
_entry.id   AF-A0A9E1Q458-F1
#
_cell.length_a   1.000
_cell.length_b   1.000
_cell.length_c   1.000
_cell.angle_alpha   90.00
_cell.angle_beta   90.00
_cell.angle_gamma   90.00
#
_symmetry.space_group_name_H-M   'P 1'
#
loop_
_entity.id
_entity.type
_entity.pdbx_description
1 polymer ?
#
loop_
_entity_poly.entity_id
_entity_poly.type
_entity_poly.pdbx_seq_one_letter_code
_entity_poly.pdbx_strand_id
1 'polypeptide(L)'
;MQILPLLLLAISPIQLDGLLGDWADGVTLQEDAQFVYKRIDLPSELCLQQLPEQKVVQIGEYEIYFSPDGKGYGVSCKKGSQWISPYEAGVVFAPTTASTSFELRVNKATGTYPFSFE
;
A
#
# COMPACT_ATOMS: atom_id res chain seq x y z
N MET A 1 13.67 41.26 -18.28
CA MET A 1 12.92 40.54 -17.23
C MET A 1 12.34 39.29 -17.85
N GLN A 2 13.02 38.15 -17.68
CA GLN A 2 12.59 36.86 -18.22
C GLN A 2 11.54 36.25 -17.29
N ILE A 3 10.37 35.97 -17.83
CA ILE A 3 9.31 35.21 -17.18
C ILE A 3 9.71 33.73 -17.31
N LEU A 4 10.02 33.10 -16.19
CA LEU A 4 10.28 31.66 -16.11
C LEU A 4 8.92 30.94 -16.07
N PRO A 5 8.61 30.01 -16.99
CA PRO A 5 7.40 29.23 -16.89
C PRO A 5 7.61 28.16 -15.82
N LEU A 6 6.85 28.26 -14.72
CA LEU A 6 6.69 27.18 -13.76
C LEU A 6 6.06 25.99 -14.51
N LEU A 7 6.86 24.95 -14.78
CA LEU A 7 6.32 23.66 -15.16
C LEU A 7 5.48 23.13 -13.98
N LEU A 8 4.16 23.19 -14.13
CA LEU A 8 3.22 22.38 -13.38
C LEU A 8 3.59 20.91 -13.63
N LEU A 9 4.32 20.32 -12.70
CA LEU A 9 4.44 18.88 -12.57
C LEU A 9 3.02 18.35 -12.30
N ALA A 10 2.36 17.90 -13.37
CA ALA A 10 1.18 17.07 -13.25
C ALA A 10 1.57 15.88 -12.38
N ILE A 11 1.04 15.84 -11.16
CA ILE A 11 1.22 14.73 -10.23
C ILE A 11 0.36 13.60 -10.80
N SER A 12 0.92 12.84 -11.74
CA SER A 12 0.38 11.54 -12.07
C SER A 12 0.27 10.73 -10.77
N PRO A 13 -0.80 9.93 -10.58
CA PRO A 13 -0.81 8.96 -9.49
C PRO A 13 0.49 8.15 -9.62
N ILE A 14 1.28 8.12 -8.55
CA ILE A 14 2.60 7.48 -8.57
C ILE A 14 2.38 5.99 -8.82
N GLN A 15 2.48 5.59 -10.08
CA GLN A 15 2.59 4.21 -10.51
C GLN A 15 4.03 3.80 -10.23
N LEU A 16 4.26 3.17 -9.08
CA LEU A 16 5.55 2.56 -8.76
C LEU A 16 5.63 1.20 -9.49
N ASP A 17 6.06 1.23 -10.75
CA ASP A 17 6.41 0.02 -11.54
C ASP A 17 7.77 -0.58 -11.12
N GLY A 18 8.06 -0.63 -9.82
CA GLY A 18 9.28 -1.21 -9.30
C GLY A 18 9.02 -1.90 -7.98
N LEU A 19 9.49 -3.14 -7.85
CA LEU A 19 9.75 -3.75 -6.54
C LEU A 19 10.47 -2.69 -5.69
N LEU A 20 9.86 -2.33 -4.57
CA LEU A 20 10.34 -1.31 -3.66
C LEU A 20 11.60 -1.85 -2.93
N GLY A 21 12.75 -1.76 -3.59
CA GLY A 21 14.06 -2.12 -3.04
C GLY A 21 14.33 -3.63 -2.92
N ASP A 22 15.62 -3.98 -2.91
CA ASP A 22 16.08 -5.33 -2.58
C ASP A 22 15.90 -5.56 -1.07
N TRP A 23 14.95 -6.42 -0.70
CA TRP A 23 14.78 -6.85 0.68
C TRP A 23 15.97 -7.71 1.10
N ALA A 24 16.61 -7.37 2.22
CA ALA A 24 17.63 -8.23 2.80
C ALA A 24 17.05 -9.60 3.17
N ASP A 25 17.87 -10.65 3.08
CA ASP A 25 17.44 -12.02 3.34
C ASP A 25 16.78 -12.16 4.72
N GLY A 26 15.59 -12.78 4.72
CA GLY A 26 14.80 -13.00 5.93
C GLY A 26 14.05 -11.76 6.46
N VAL A 27 14.24 -10.58 5.88
CA VAL A 27 13.50 -9.38 6.28
C VAL A 27 12.09 -9.42 5.69
N THR A 28 11.08 -9.24 6.55
CA THR A 28 9.66 -9.23 6.18
C THR A 28 8.94 -7.96 6.64
N LEU A 29 9.60 -7.13 7.45
CA LEU A 29 9.09 -5.86 7.95
C LEU A 29 10.24 -4.86 7.99
N GLN A 30 10.03 -3.67 7.44
CA GLN A 30 10.97 -2.55 7.49
C GLN A 30 10.20 -1.24 7.62
N GLU A 31 10.88 -0.17 8.02
CA GLU A 31 10.26 1.14 8.16
C GLU A 31 11.27 2.26 7.89
N ASP A 32 10.77 3.40 7.42
CA ASP A 32 11.54 4.64 7.28
C ASP A 32 10.88 5.77 8.09
N ALA A 33 11.21 7.03 7.81
CA ALA A 33 10.63 8.17 8.53
C ALA A 33 9.11 8.34 8.32
N GLN A 34 8.56 7.82 7.23
CA GLN A 34 7.20 8.10 6.76
C GLN A 34 6.31 6.87 6.68
N PHE A 35 6.89 5.69 6.46
CA PHE A 35 6.15 4.49 6.10
C PHE A 35 6.59 3.26 6.89
N VAL A 36 5.65 2.33 7.00
CA VAL A 36 5.92 0.94 7.41
C VAL A 36 5.68 0.06 6.19
N TYR A 37 6.62 -0.83 5.93
CA TYR A 37 6.63 -1.74 4.80
C TYR A 37 6.63 -3.18 5.28
N LYS A 38 5.89 -4.04 4.61
CA LYS A 38 5.80 -5.47 4.91
C LYS A 38 5.86 -6.28 3.63
N ARG A 39 6.72 -7.29 3.63
CA ARG A 39 6.73 -8.29 2.57
C ARG A 39 5.60 -9.30 2.80
N ILE A 40 4.88 -9.62 1.75
CA ILE A 40 3.82 -10.61 1.73
C ILE A 40 4.20 -11.66 0.70
N ASP A 41 4.52 -12.85 1.18
CA ASP A 41 4.80 -14.00 0.33
C ASP A 41 3.53 -14.87 0.21
N LEU A 42 3.26 -15.35 -1.00
CA LEU A 42 2.19 -16.29 -1.33
C LEU A 42 2.80 -17.62 -1.81
N PRO A 43 2.13 -18.76 -1.57
CA PRO A 43 2.64 -20.08 -1.98
C PRO A 43 2.62 -20.30 -3.50
N SER A 44 1.87 -19.48 -4.24
CA SER A 44 1.72 -19.54 -5.69
C SER A 44 1.43 -18.16 -6.27
N GLU A 45 1.67 -17.99 -7.56
CA GLU A 45 1.40 -16.73 -8.26
C GLU A 45 -0.11 -16.43 -8.28
N LEU A 46 -0.53 -15.43 -7.52
CA LEU A 46 -1.94 -15.00 -7.40
C LEU A 46 -2.01 -13.49 -7.23
N CYS A 47 -3.10 -12.85 -7.63
CA CYS A 47 -3.33 -11.43 -7.37
C CYS A 47 -3.87 -11.24 -5.95
N LEU A 48 -3.24 -10.38 -5.14
CA LEU A 48 -3.69 -10.08 -3.77
C LEU A 48 -5.15 -9.62 -3.72
N GLN A 49 -5.66 -8.94 -4.75
CA GLN A 49 -7.04 -8.46 -4.78
C GLN A 49 -8.05 -9.54 -5.20
N GLN A 50 -7.58 -10.69 -5.68
CA GLN A 50 -8.40 -11.78 -6.23
C GLN A 50 -8.02 -13.15 -5.63
N LEU A 51 -7.66 -13.17 -4.35
CA LEU A 51 -7.37 -14.40 -3.64
C LEU A 51 -8.65 -15.25 -3.49
N PRO A 52 -8.52 -16.60 -3.48
CA PRO A 52 -9.64 -17.50 -3.23
C PRO A 52 -10.27 -17.31 -1.84
N GLU A 53 -9.45 -16.90 -0.87
CA GLU A 53 -9.83 -16.62 0.51
C GLU A 53 -9.28 -15.26 0.93
N GLN A 54 -10.01 -14.56 1.79
CA GLN A 54 -9.57 -13.30 2.36
C GLN A 54 -8.22 -13.46 3.07
N LYS A 55 -7.28 -12.57 2.76
CA LYS A 55 -6.00 -12.49 3.47
C LYS A 55 -5.96 -11.21 4.30
N VAL A 56 -5.68 -11.38 5.59
CA VAL A 56 -5.55 -10.27 6.53
C VAL A 56 -4.08 -10.05 6.87
N VAL A 57 -3.62 -8.81 6.75
CA VAL A 57 -2.23 -8.41 7.00
C VAL A 57 -2.18 -7.27 8.01
N GLN A 58 -1.57 -7.55 9.16
CA GLN A 58 -1.27 -6.56 10.18
C GLN A 58 0.00 -5.79 9.83
N ILE A 59 -0.07 -4.47 9.78
CA ILE A 59 1.06 -3.57 9.48
C ILE A 59 0.88 -2.20 10.15
N GLY A 60 1.87 -1.76 10.93
CA GLY A 60 1.74 -0.55 11.74
C GLY A 60 0.56 -0.66 12.72
N GLU A 61 -0.34 0.33 12.68
CA GLU A 61 -1.59 0.35 13.48
C GLU A 61 -2.81 -0.17 12.70
N TYR A 62 -2.58 -0.73 11.50
CA TYR A 62 -3.63 -1.09 10.56
C TYR A 62 -3.75 -2.59 10.34
N GLU A 63 -4.99 -2.99 10.06
CA GLU A 63 -5.32 -4.31 9.55
C GLU A 63 -5.82 -4.19 8.11
N ILE A 64 -5.04 -4.71 7.17
CA ILE A 64 -5.33 -4.66 5.73
C ILE A 64 -5.95 -5.98 5.28
N TYR A 65 -7.10 -5.88 4.65
CA TYR A 65 -7.89 -6.99 4.16
C TYR A 65 -7.78 -7.04 2.64
N PHE A 66 -7.21 -8.11 2.11
CA PHE A 66 -7.12 -8.41 0.69
C PHE A 66 -8.18 -9.44 0.32
N SER A 67 -8.92 -9.19 -0.77
CA SER A 67 -10.10 -9.98 -1.17
C SER A 67 -11.13 -10.10 -0.03
N PRO A 68 -11.63 -8.97 0.49
CA PRO A 68 -12.49 -8.96 1.67
C PRO A 68 -13.79 -9.75 1.47
N ASP A 69 -14.11 -10.61 2.45
CA ASP A 69 -15.29 -11.47 2.41
C ASP A 69 -16.57 -10.66 2.22
N GLY A 70 -17.43 -11.09 1.30
CA GLY A 70 -18.71 -10.44 1.01
C GLY A 70 -18.62 -9.05 0.37
N LYS A 71 -17.41 -8.53 0.10
CA LYS A 71 -17.18 -7.24 -0.57
C LYS A 71 -16.56 -7.37 -1.97
N GLY A 72 -16.27 -8.59 -2.41
CA GLY A 72 -15.72 -8.89 -3.73
C GLY A 72 -14.21 -8.64 -3.82
N TYR A 73 -13.73 -8.35 -5.03
CA TYR A 73 -12.32 -8.05 -5.27
C TYR A 73 -11.94 -6.69 -4.68
N GLY A 74 -10.74 -6.59 -4.10
CA GLY A 74 -10.19 -5.31 -3.67
C GLY A 74 -9.46 -5.35 -2.33
N VAL A 75 -9.39 -4.17 -1.70
CA VAL A 75 -8.65 -3.93 -0.46
C VAL A 75 -9.53 -3.16 0.52
N SER A 76 -9.58 -3.57 1.78
CA SER A 76 -10.22 -2.84 2.87
C SER A 76 -9.24 -2.64 4.02
N CYS A 77 -9.46 -1.63 4.86
CA CYS A 77 -8.55 -1.28 5.93
C CYS A 77 -9.32 -1.01 7.24
N LYS A 78 -8.76 -1.46 8.37
CA LYS A 78 -9.15 -1.01 9.69
C LYS A 78 -8.00 -0.34 10.42
N LYS A 79 -8.33 0.61 11.29
CA LYS A 79 -7.48 1.13 12.35
C LYS A 79 -8.15 0.84 13.68
N GLY A 80 -7.57 -0.07 14.47
CA GLY A 80 -8.24 -0.63 15.64
C GLY A 80 -9.58 -1.28 15.26
N SER A 81 -10.69 -0.81 15.85
CA SER A 81 -12.04 -1.32 15.55
C SER A 81 -12.76 -0.59 14.41
N GLN A 82 -12.19 0.49 13.88
CA GLN A 82 -12.85 1.35 12.90
C GLN A 82 -12.44 0.98 11.47
N TRP A 83 -13.42 0.84 10.57
CA TRP A 83 -13.17 0.78 9.14
C TRP A 83 -12.81 2.17 8.62
N ILE A 84 -11.72 2.26 7.88
CA ILE A 84 -11.25 3.50 7.27
C ILE A 84 -10.97 3.28 5.78
N SER A 85 -10.82 4.37 5.05
CA SER A 85 -10.40 4.29 3.65
C SER A 85 -8.96 3.77 3.55
N PRO A 86 -8.65 2.80 2.67
CA PRO A 86 -7.26 2.43 2.39
C PRO A 86 -6.39 3.61 1.96
N TYR A 87 -6.99 4.64 1.34
CA TYR A 87 -6.30 5.89 0.97
C TYR A 87 -5.88 6.69 2.20
N GLU A 88 -6.70 6.73 3.25
CA GLU A 88 -6.37 7.42 4.51
C GLU A 88 -5.18 6.76 5.21
N ALA A 89 -5.10 5.43 5.17
CA ALA A 89 -3.97 4.66 5.68
C ALA A 89 -2.73 4.69 4.76
N GLY A 90 -2.82 5.30 3.56
CA GLY A 90 -1.73 5.32 2.59
C GLY A 90 -1.35 3.94 2.05
N VAL A 91 -2.32 3.01 1.99
CA VAL A 91 -2.12 1.64 1.55
C VAL A 91 -1.67 1.62 0.10
N VAL A 92 -0.45 1.14 -0.13
CA VAL A 92 0.09 0.87 -1.46
C VAL A 92 0.71 -0.50 -1.43
N PHE A 93 0.51 -1.30 -2.47
CA PHE A 93 1.18 -2.57 -2.61
C PHE A 93 1.62 -2.80 -4.06
N ALA A 94 2.71 -3.55 -4.22
CA ALA A 94 3.30 -3.86 -5.51
C ALA A 94 3.82 -5.32 -5.51
N PRO A 95 3.69 -6.06 -6.62
CA PRO A 95 2.95 -5.68 -7.82
C PRO A 95 1.43 -5.65 -7.58
N THR A 96 0.67 -5.03 -8.49
CA THR A 96 -0.81 -5.04 -8.46
C THR A 96 -1.40 -6.25 -9.19
N THR A 97 -0.56 -7.01 -9.90
CA THR A 97 -0.92 -8.22 -10.65
C THR A 97 -0.52 -9.48 -9.88
N ALA A 98 -0.69 -10.65 -10.51
CA ALA A 98 -0.30 -11.91 -9.91
C ALA A 98 1.21 -11.98 -9.66
N SER A 99 1.59 -12.42 -8.46
CA SER A 99 2.97 -12.61 -8.03
C SER A 99 2.99 -13.61 -6.86
N THR A 100 4.16 -14.15 -6.54
CA THR A 100 4.41 -14.90 -5.31
C THR A 100 4.92 -14.01 -4.18
N SER A 101 5.38 -12.79 -4.50
CA SER A 101 5.93 -11.85 -3.53
C SER A 101 5.39 -10.45 -3.79
N PHE A 102 4.96 -9.81 -2.71
CA PHE A 102 4.44 -8.45 -2.71
C PHE A 102 5.10 -7.64 -1.64
N GLU A 103 5.23 -6.36 -1.90
CA GLU A 103 5.46 -5.37 -0.88
C GLU A 103 4.16 -4.63 -0.59
N LEU A 104 3.86 -4.45 0.70
CA LEU A 104 2.80 -3.61 1.21
C LEU A 104 3.40 -2.47 2.01
N ARG A 105 2.92 -1.24 1.78
CA ARG A 105 3.29 -0.02 2.48
C ARG A 105 2.05 0.65 3.08
N VAL A 106 2.20 1.18 4.29
CA VAL A 106 1.22 2.08 4.94
C VAL A 106 1.92 3.30 5.53
N ASN A 107 1.15 4.37 5.74
CA ASN A 107 1.63 5.58 6.43
C ASN A 107 1.95 5.29 7.91
N LYS A 108 2.99 5.91 8.46
CA LYS A 108 3.13 6.07 9.91
C LYS A 108 2.11 7.11 10.40
N ALA A 109 1.53 6.86 11.58
CA ALA A 109 0.51 7.70 12.23
C ALA A 109 0.93 9.18 12.45
N THR A 110 2.22 9.48 12.34
CA THR A 110 2.82 10.78 12.66
C THR A 110 2.88 11.76 11.49
N GLY A 111 2.46 11.37 10.28
CA GLY A 111 2.43 12.26 9.12
C GLY A 111 1.04 12.87 8.90
N THR A 112 0.85 14.15 9.20
CA THR A 112 -0.21 14.95 8.56
C THR A 112 0.07 14.97 7.05
N TYR A 113 -0.70 14.22 6.27
CA TYR A 113 -0.61 14.26 4.82
C TYR A 113 -1.68 15.19 4.24
N PRO A 114 -1.31 16.18 3.40
CA PRO A 114 -2.22 17.21 2.92
C PRO A 114 -3.01 16.74 1.68
N PHE A 115 -3.70 15.60 1.77
CA PHE A 115 -4.59 15.16 0.70
C PHE A 115 -6.02 15.09 1.22
N SER A 116 -6.61 16.26 1.39
CA SER A 116 -8.06 16.44 1.27
C SER A 116 -8.39 16.34 -0.22
N PHE A 117 -9.07 15.27 -0.63
CA PHE A 117 -9.76 15.28 -1.92
C PHE A 117 -11.11 15.95 -1.67
N GLU A 118 -11.20 17.25 -1.97
CA GLU A 118 -12.48 17.89 -2.29
C GLU A 118 -12.92 17.50 -3.69
#